data_AF-A0AB39QRN4-F1
#
_entry.id   AF-A0AB39QRN4-F1
#
_cell.length_a   1.000
_cell.length_b   1.000
_cell.length_c   1.000
_cell.angle_alpha   90.00
_cell.angle_beta   90.00
_cell.angle_gamma   90.00
#
_symmetry.space_group_name_H-M   'P 1'
#
loop_
_entity.id
_entity.type
_entity.pdbx_description
1 polymer ?
#
loop_
_entity_poly.entity_id
_entity_poly.type
_entity_poly.pdbx_seq_one_letter_code
_entity_poly.pdbx_strand_id
1 'polypeptide(L)'
;MTTDPSNSPSRSSASSAADSSSADTLRKLHSARARSAYERAVAACRHAGIDPDAAQTVPTSPVGRAANALRLSAQSLSALAGTAPDPAADARCARNAAATAALAAQVVTQVATHTPAQVTGSQDDRAVTATALRAALTASQAAAKAAGGTAAGQDTALNAIADDAEERAVEAARAAGWM
;
A
#
# COMPACT_ATOMS: atom_id res chain seq x y z
N MET A 1 35.67 51.44 -25.97
CA MET A 1 34.22 51.36 -26.24
C MET A 1 34.05 50.18 -27.18
N THR A 2 33.40 49.06 -26.86
CA THR A 2 32.46 48.74 -25.79
C THR A 2 32.39 47.21 -25.74
N THR A 3 32.46 46.62 -24.55
CA THR A 3 32.17 45.22 -24.26
C THR A 3 30.66 44.99 -24.32
N ASP A 4 30.21 43.85 -24.85
CA ASP A 4 28.93 43.27 -24.43
C ASP A 4 28.95 41.73 -24.52
N PRO A 5 28.97 41.00 -23.39
CA PRO A 5 28.74 39.57 -23.35
C PRO A 5 27.24 39.29 -23.23
N SER A 6 26.62 38.81 -24.31
CA SER A 6 25.22 38.38 -24.30
C SER A 6 24.99 37.23 -23.33
N ASN A 7 24.45 37.63 -22.18
CA ASN A 7 23.79 36.87 -21.15
C ASN A 7 22.77 35.86 -21.74
N SER A 8 22.92 34.57 -21.41
CA SER A 8 22.00 33.49 -21.78
C SER A 8 20.80 33.42 -20.81
N PRO A 9 19.54 33.25 -21.26
CA PRO A 9 18.44 33.03 -20.34
C PRO A 9 18.19 31.54 -20.10
N SER A 10 18.58 31.08 -18.91
CA SER A 10 17.85 30.24 -17.94
C SER A 10 16.64 29.41 -18.39
N ARG A 11 16.79 28.46 -19.33
CA ARG A 11 15.76 27.42 -19.59
C ARG A 11 15.78 26.26 -18.60
N SER A 12 16.85 26.08 -17.83
CA SER A 12 17.03 24.93 -16.93
C SER A 12 16.16 24.98 -15.66
N SER A 13 15.79 26.16 -15.17
CA SER A 13 15.06 26.29 -13.90
C SER A 13 13.56 25.98 -14.00
N ALA A 14 12.94 26.17 -15.17
CA ALA A 14 11.51 25.92 -15.38
C ALA A 14 11.18 24.43 -15.53
N SER A 15 12.06 23.65 -16.18
CA SER A 15 11.90 22.19 -16.31
C SER A 15 12.00 21.49 -14.96
N SER A 16 13.01 21.83 -14.15
CA SER A 16 13.20 21.21 -12.83
C SER A 16 12.06 21.51 -11.85
N ALA A 17 11.45 22.70 -11.92
CA ALA A 17 10.31 23.04 -11.09
C ALA A 17 9.04 22.25 -11.50
N ALA A 18 8.76 22.12 -12.79
CA ALA A 18 7.64 21.32 -13.29
C ALA A 18 7.80 19.82 -12.93
N ASP A 19 9.01 19.28 -13.12
CA ASP A 19 9.33 17.88 -12.77
C ASP A 19 9.19 17.63 -11.26
N SER A 20 9.62 18.57 -10.41
CA SER A 20 9.45 18.47 -8.96
C SER A 20 7.97 18.49 -8.54
N SER A 21 7.15 19.35 -9.15
CA SER A 21 5.70 19.43 -8.87
C SER A 21 4.95 18.14 -9.27
N SER A 22 5.38 17.50 -10.36
CA SER A 22 4.86 16.21 -10.80
C SER A 22 5.27 15.08 -9.85
N ALA A 23 6.54 15.05 -9.43
CA ALA A 23 7.04 14.08 -8.47
C ALA A 23 6.37 14.20 -7.09
N ASP A 24 6.11 15.43 -6.61
CA ASP A 24 5.36 15.67 -5.38
C ASP A 24 3.90 15.21 -5.46
N THR A 25 3.28 15.37 -6.63
CA THR A 25 1.91 14.89 -6.87
C THR A 25 1.87 13.36 -6.83
N LEU A 26 2.79 12.70 -7.52
CA LEU A 26 2.93 11.25 -7.49
C LEU A 26 3.23 10.74 -6.08
N ARG A 27 4.10 11.42 -5.34
CA ARG A 27 4.37 11.11 -3.95
C ARG A 27 3.11 11.13 -3.10
N LYS A 28 2.30 12.20 -3.19
CA LYS A 28 1.07 12.32 -2.41
C LYS A 28 0.12 11.16 -2.70
N LEU A 29 -0.05 10.83 -3.98
CA LEU A 29 -0.88 9.71 -4.43
C LEU A 29 -0.38 8.37 -3.87
N HIS A 30 0.89 8.03 -4.07
CA HIS A 30 1.46 6.78 -3.57
C HIS A 30 1.45 6.70 -2.04
N SER A 31 1.73 7.81 -1.35
CA SER A 31 1.68 7.89 0.10
C SER A 31 0.27 7.69 0.65
N ALA A 32 -0.75 8.26 -0.01
CA ALA A 32 -2.14 8.07 0.37
C ALA A 32 -2.55 6.60 0.23
N ARG A 33 -2.25 5.98 -0.91
CA ARG A 33 -2.50 4.55 -1.14
C ARG A 33 -1.77 3.66 -0.13
N ALA A 34 -0.51 3.96 0.14
CA ALA A 34 0.29 3.20 1.10
C ALA A 34 -0.28 3.29 2.53
N ARG A 35 -0.75 4.47 2.95
CA ARG A 35 -1.43 4.65 4.25
C ARG A 35 -2.76 3.91 4.32
N SER A 36 -3.60 4.03 3.29
CA SER A 36 -4.87 3.28 3.19
C SER A 36 -4.65 1.77 3.34
N ALA A 37 -3.71 1.22 2.56
CA ALA A 37 -3.39 -0.20 2.60
C ALA A 37 -2.84 -0.62 3.98
N TYR A 38 -2.00 0.21 4.59
CA TYR A 38 -1.48 -0.04 5.94
C TYR A 38 -2.58 -0.04 7.00
N GLU A 39 -3.47 0.96 7.00
CA GLU A 39 -4.61 1.04 7.93
C GLU A 39 -5.53 -0.19 7.79
N ARG A 40 -5.81 -0.60 6.56
CA ARG A 40 -6.57 -1.82 6.27
C ARG A 40 -5.86 -3.09 6.76
N ALA A 41 -4.53 -3.15 6.64
CA ALA A 41 -3.74 -4.25 7.19
C ALA A 41 -3.81 -4.31 8.72
N VAL A 42 -3.71 -3.15 9.39
CA VAL A 42 -3.84 -3.03 10.84
C VAL A 42 -5.22 -3.48 11.30
N ALA A 43 -6.26 -3.02 10.63
CA ALA A 43 -7.65 -3.38 10.89
C ALA A 43 -7.90 -4.89 10.76
N ALA A 44 -7.42 -5.51 9.67
CA ALA A 44 -7.51 -6.96 9.47
C ALA A 44 -6.74 -7.75 10.54
N CYS A 45 -5.54 -7.30 10.93
CA CYS A 45 -4.78 -7.96 12.00
C CYS A 45 -5.49 -7.86 13.37
N ARG A 46 -6.06 -6.69 13.71
CA ARG A 46 -6.87 -6.50 14.92
C ARG A 46 -8.09 -7.42 14.91
N HIS A 47 -8.80 -7.50 13.78
CA HIS A 47 -9.93 -8.40 13.62
C HIS A 47 -9.55 -9.87 13.82
N ALA A 48 -8.36 -10.28 13.35
CA ALA A 48 -7.81 -11.62 13.58
C ALA A 48 -7.21 -11.83 14.98
N GLY A 49 -7.28 -10.85 15.89
CA GLY A 49 -6.70 -10.93 17.23
C GLY A 49 -5.17 -10.94 17.26
N ILE A 50 -4.52 -10.42 16.22
CA ILE A 50 -3.05 -10.38 16.10
C ILE A 50 -2.54 -9.12 16.80
N ASP A 51 -1.73 -9.33 17.84
CA ASP A 51 -0.98 -8.26 18.51
C ASP A 51 0.23 -7.82 17.65
N PRO A 52 0.47 -6.51 17.44
CA PRO A 52 1.71 -6.01 16.84
C PRO A 52 2.99 -6.55 17.51
N ASP A 53 2.96 -6.83 18.82
CA ASP A 53 4.09 -7.36 19.58
C ASP A 53 4.37 -8.85 19.27
N ALA A 54 3.48 -9.53 18.53
CA ALA A 54 3.72 -10.87 17.99
C ALA A 54 4.71 -10.88 16.81
N ALA A 55 5.22 -9.71 16.39
CA ALA A 55 6.22 -9.59 15.35
C ALA A 55 7.54 -10.26 15.76
N GLN A 56 7.92 -11.31 15.04
CA GLN A 56 9.18 -12.03 15.24
C GLN A 56 10.20 -11.62 14.18
N THR A 57 11.48 -11.59 14.55
CA THR A 57 12.59 -11.33 13.61
C THR A 57 12.65 -12.35 12.48
N VAL A 58 12.41 -13.63 12.80
CA VAL A 58 12.27 -14.73 11.84
C VAL A 58 10.91 -15.37 12.06
N PRO A 59 9.87 -14.93 11.35
CA PRO A 59 8.53 -15.46 11.55
C PRO A 59 8.41 -16.92 11.11
N THR A 60 7.92 -17.77 12.01
CA THR A 60 7.69 -19.21 11.73
C THR A 60 6.21 -19.54 11.53
N SER A 61 5.31 -18.59 11.76
CA SER A 61 3.86 -18.75 11.62
C SER A 61 3.22 -17.70 10.70
N PRO A 62 2.03 -17.96 10.13
CA PRO A 62 1.29 -16.96 9.36
C PRO A 62 1.01 -15.67 10.17
N VAL A 63 0.66 -15.82 11.46
CA VAL A 63 0.43 -14.70 12.38
C VAL A 63 1.71 -13.86 12.58
N GLY A 64 2.83 -14.51 12.91
CA GLY A 64 4.10 -13.80 13.08
C GLY A 64 4.57 -13.12 11.79
N ARG A 65 4.28 -13.71 10.61
CA ARG A 65 4.58 -13.08 9.31
C ARG A 65 3.75 -11.83 9.10
N ALA A 66 2.44 -11.87 9.40
CA ALA A 66 1.56 -10.71 9.28
C ALA A 66 1.98 -9.57 10.23
N ALA A 67 2.27 -9.88 11.50
CA ALA A 67 2.76 -8.91 12.47
C ALA A 67 4.11 -8.28 12.06
N ASN A 68 5.07 -9.10 11.59
CA ASN A 68 6.34 -8.58 11.11
C ASN A 68 6.19 -7.73 9.82
N ALA A 69 5.31 -8.12 8.90
CA ALA A 69 5.03 -7.34 7.70
C ALA A 69 4.40 -5.97 8.05
N LEU A 70 3.47 -5.93 9.02
CA LEU A 70 2.94 -4.67 9.54
C LEU A 70 4.03 -3.75 10.08
N ARG A 71 4.92 -4.29 10.93
CA ARG A 71 6.04 -3.55 11.50
C ARG A 71 6.94 -2.96 10.40
N LEU A 72 7.31 -3.74 9.40
CA LEU A 72 8.14 -3.29 8.28
C LEU A 72 7.43 -2.24 7.40
N SER A 73 6.11 -2.39 7.20
CA SER A 73 5.30 -1.42 6.47
C SER A 73 5.25 -0.07 7.19
N ALA A 74 5.01 -0.07 8.50
CA ALA A 74 5.03 1.14 9.33
C ALA A 74 6.38 1.87 9.28
N GLN A 75 7.48 1.12 9.35
CA GLN A 75 8.83 1.65 9.23
C GLN A 75 9.09 2.27 7.84
N SER A 76 8.64 1.60 6.78
CA SER A 76 8.79 2.09 5.40
C SER A 76 8.03 3.40 5.18
N LEU A 77 6.78 3.49 5.67
CA LEU A 77 5.97 4.71 5.61
C LEU A 77 6.62 5.88 6.36
N SER A 78 7.20 5.61 7.54
CA SER A 78 7.88 6.62 8.34
C SER A 78 9.15 7.12 7.66
N ALA A 79 9.91 6.22 7.02
CA ALA A 79 11.14 6.57 6.31
C ALA A 79 10.88 7.49 5.10
N LEU A 80 9.77 7.30 4.37
CA LEU A 80 9.42 8.13 3.21
C LEU A 80 9.19 9.60 3.56
N ALA A 81 8.75 9.91 4.78
CA ALA A 81 8.49 11.30 5.19
C ALA A 81 9.77 12.16 5.24
N GLY A 82 10.95 11.53 5.32
CA GLY A 82 12.25 12.21 5.42
C GLY A 82 13.09 12.24 4.14
N THR A 83 12.61 11.70 3.02
CA THR A 83 13.39 11.56 1.78
C THR A 83 12.87 12.48 0.68
N ALA A 84 13.70 12.77 -0.35
CA ALA A 84 13.29 13.55 -1.52
C ALA A 84 12.37 12.76 -2.47
N PRO A 85 11.50 13.43 -3.25
CA PRO A 85 10.88 13.00 -4.49
C PRO A 85 11.31 11.70 -5.17
N ASP A 86 10.69 10.52 -4.98
CA ASP A 86 11.01 9.35 -5.82
C ASP A 86 9.75 8.51 -6.12
N PRO A 87 9.11 8.72 -7.29
CA PRO A 87 7.91 7.98 -7.66
C PRO A 87 8.07 6.46 -7.66
N ALA A 88 9.25 5.94 -8.01
CA ALA A 88 9.48 4.50 -8.05
C ALA A 88 9.61 3.92 -6.64
N ALA A 89 10.31 4.62 -5.74
CA ALA A 89 10.40 4.22 -4.33
C ALA A 89 9.04 4.37 -3.62
N ASP A 90 8.33 5.47 -3.84
CA ASP A 90 7.01 5.74 -3.27
C ASP A 90 6.00 4.66 -3.72
N ALA A 91 5.99 4.30 -5.01
CA ALA A 91 5.14 3.22 -5.54
C ALA A 91 5.50 1.84 -4.96
N ARG A 92 6.80 1.54 -4.78
CA ARG A 92 7.24 0.29 -4.12
C ARG A 92 6.78 0.22 -2.67
N CYS A 93 6.78 1.34 -1.95
CA CYS A 93 6.24 1.40 -0.60
C CYS A 93 4.74 1.11 -0.59
N ALA A 94 3.97 1.73 -1.49
CA ALA A 94 2.54 1.45 -1.64
C ALA A 94 2.26 -0.03 -1.96
N ARG A 95 3.04 -0.63 -2.86
CA ARG A 95 2.97 -2.07 -3.16
C ARG A 95 3.24 -2.93 -1.93
N ASN A 96 4.27 -2.62 -1.16
CA ASN A 96 4.63 -3.39 0.04
C ASN A 96 3.55 -3.29 1.12
N ALA A 97 2.93 -2.12 1.29
CA ALA A 97 1.78 -1.93 2.18
C ALA A 97 0.55 -2.75 1.71
N ALA A 98 0.24 -2.73 0.40
CA ALA A 98 -0.85 -3.52 -0.17
C ALA A 98 -0.62 -5.04 -0.04
N ALA A 99 0.61 -5.50 -0.23
CA ALA A 99 0.99 -6.90 0.00
C ALA A 99 0.85 -7.29 1.48
N THR A 100 1.18 -6.39 2.40
CA THR A 100 0.98 -6.56 3.84
C THR A 100 -0.51 -6.71 4.18
N ALA A 101 -1.37 -5.88 3.59
CA ALA A 101 -2.82 -5.98 3.75
C ALA A 101 -3.39 -7.31 3.22
N ALA A 102 -2.89 -7.77 2.07
CA ALA A 102 -3.28 -9.06 1.52
C ALA A 102 -2.83 -10.24 2.41
N LEU A 103 -1.65 -10.16 3.02
CA LEU A 103 -1.18 -11.16 3.98
C LEU A 103 -2.06 -11.17 5.24
N ALA A 104 -2.41 -10.01 5.78
CA ALA A 104 -3.31 -9.89 6.93
C ALA A 104 -4.69 -10.51 6.63
N ALA A 105 -5.27 -10.23 5.46
CA ALA A 105 -6.54 -10.81 5.01
C ALA A 105 -6.48 -12.34 4.86
N GLN A 106 -5.33 -12.90 4.45
CA GLN A 106 -5.14 -14.35 4.41
C GLN A 106 -5.18 -14.95 5.81
N VAL A 107 -4.56 -14.28 6.80
CA VAL A 107 -4.59 -14.75 8.19
C VAL A 107 -6.00 -14.68 8.76
N VAL A 108 -6.79 -13.63 8.49
CA VAL A 108 -8.21 -13.57 8.88
C VAL A 108 -8.97 -14.79 8.35
N THR A 109 -8.79 -15.12 7.08
CA THR A 109 -9.43 -16.30 6.45
C THR A 109 -8.99 -17.60 7.12
N GLN A 110 -7.70 -17.73 7.46
CA GLN A 110 -7.18 -18.92 8.16
C GLN A 110 -7.73 -19.04 9.59
N VAL A 111 -7.82 -17.94 10.35
CA VAL A 111 -8.40 -17.96 11.71
C VAL A 111 -9.87 -18.34 11.64
N ALA A 112 -10.61 -17.84 10.65
CA ALA A 112 -12.00 -18.20 10.43
C ALA A 112 -12.21 -19.70 10.11
N THR A 113 -11.27 -20.37 9.43
CA THR A 113 -11.41 -21.81 9.11
C THR A 113 -11.02 -22.75 10.24
N HIS A 114 -10.23 -22.29 11.22
CA HIS A 114 -9.79 -23.11 12.37
C HIS A 114 -10.64 -22.88 13.63
N THR A 115 -11.57 -21.93 13.60
CA THR A 115 -12.51 -21.68 14.69
C THR A 115 -13.73 -22.59 14.51
N PRO A 116 -14.21 -23.31 15.55
CA PRO A 116 -15.37 -24.20 15.44
C PRO A 116 -16.61 -23.45 14.90
N ALA A 117 -17.39 -24.13 14.04
CA ALA A 117 -18.53 -23.55 13.31
C ALA A 117 -19.62 -22.91 14.20
N GLN A 118 -19.65 -23.22 15.49
CA GLN A 118 -20.56 -22.60 16.47
C GLN A 118 -20.16 -21.17 16.87
N VAL A 119 -18.92 -20.75 16.57
CA VAL A 119 -18.38 -19.42 16.88
C VAL A 119 -18.10 -18.62 15.61
N THR A 120 -17.87 -19.29 14.47
CA THR A 120 -17.76 -18.60 13.18
C THR A 120 -19.14 -18.14 12.73
N GLY A 121 -19.22 -16.90 12.30
CA GLY A 121 -20.42 -16.30 11.74
C GLY A 121 -21.07 -17.09 10.59
N SER A 122 -22.19 -16.57 10.10
CA SER A 122 -23.04 -17.25 9.12
C SER A 122 -22.27 -17.61 7.83
N GLN A 123 -22.88 -18.42 6.95
CA GLN A 123 -22.32 -18.67 5.61
C GLN A 123 -22.02 -17.35 4.86
N ASP A 124 -22.79 -16.29 5.14
CA ASP A 124 -22.60 -14.97 4.58
C ASP A 124 -21.29 -14.34 5.06
N ASP A 125 -20.93 -14.49 6.35
CA ASP A 125 -19.68 -13.93 6.91
C ASP A 125 -18.43 -14.54 6.25
N ARG A 126 -18.47 -15.85 5.91
CA ARG A 126 -17.39 -16.50 5.15
C ARG A 126 -17.31 -15.99 3.70
N ALA A 127 -18.45 -15.76 3.05
CA ALA A 127 -18.49 -15.23 1.69
C ALA A 127 -17.98 -13.78 1.61
N VAL A 128 -18.34 -12.96 2.61
CA VAL A 128 -17.87 -11.57 2.72
C VAL A 128 -16.37 -11.53 3.02
N THR A 129 -15.87 -12.36 3.95
CA THR A 129 -14.43 -12.53 4.23
C THR A 129 -13.64 -12.92 2.98
N ALA A 130 -14.12 -13.90 2.21
CA ALA A 130 -13.48 -14.33 0.96
C ALA A 130 -13.47 -13.21 -0.10
N THR A 131 -14.50 -12.37 -0.12
CA THR A 131 -14.59 -11.22 -1.02
C THR A 131 -13.57 -10.13 -0.64
N ALA A 132 -13.45 -9.84 0.65
CA ALA A 132 -12.44 -8.91 1.15
C ALA A 132 -11.00 -9.40 0.87
N LEU A 133 -10.73 -10.70 1.02
CA LEU A 133 -9.44 -11.29 0.63
C LEU A 133 -9.17 -11.13 -0.87
N ARG A 134 -10.14 -11.44 -1.74
CA ARG A 134 -9.99 -11.28 -3.19
C ARG A 134 -9.72 -9.82 -3.59
N ALA A 135 -10.41 -8.87 -2.95
CA ALA A 135 -10.19 -7.45 -3.19
C ALA A 135 -8.78 -7.01 -2.73
N ALA A 136 -8.33 -7.46 -1.55
CA ALA A 136 -6.99 -7.18 -1.05
C ALA A 136 -5.87 -7.71 -1.97
N LEU A 137 -6.03 -8.94 -2.48
CA LEU A 137 -5.09 -9.52 -3.46
C LEU A 137 -5.09 -8.73 -4.78
N THR A 138 -6.26 -8.29 -5.24
CA THR A 138 -6.39 -7.46 -6.45
C THR A 138 -5.67 -6.13 -6.29
N ALA A 139 -5.86 -5.44 -5.16
CA ALA A 139 -5.15 -4.20 -4.83
C ALA A 139 -3.63 -4.41 -4.79
N SER A 140 -3.16 -5.49 -4.15
CA SER A 140 -1.73 -5.84 -4.12
C SER A 140 -1.15 -6.08 -5.51
N GLN A 141 -1.88 -6.75 -6.40
CA GLN A 141 -1.44 -7.00 -7.78
C GLN A 141 -1.42 -5.71 -8.62
N ALA A 142 -2.44 -4.86 -8.49
CA ALA A 142 -2.50 -3.59 -9.18
C ALA A 142 -1.36 -2.66 -8.75
N ALA A 143 -1.10 -2.56 -7.44
CA ALA A 143 0.02 -1.80 -6.91
C ALA A 143 1.38 -2.36 -7.37
N ALA A 144 1.51 -3.68 -7.52
CA ALA A 144 2.72 -4.29 -8.05
C ALA A 144 2.97 -3.94 -9.52
N LYS A 145 1.90 -3.86 -10.34
CA LYS A 145 2.00 -3.40 -11.73
C LYS A 145 2.41 -1.92 -11.80
N ALA A 146 1.78 -1.06 -11.00
CA ALA A 146 2.11 0.36 -10.93
C ALA A 146 3.56 0.62 -10.48
N ALA A 147 4.09 -0.19 -9.57
CA ALA A 147 5.46 -0.09 -9.06
C ALA A 147 6.52 -0.80 -9.94
N GLY A 148 6.12 -1.44 -11.04
CA GLY A 148 6.99 -2.22 -11.91
C GLY A 148 7.26 -1.56 -13.26
N GLY A 149 8.04 -2.24 -14.10
CA GLY A 149 8.32 -1.80 -15.47
C GLY A 149 9.28 -0.61 -15.56
N THR A 150 9.37 -0.04 -16.77
CA THR A 150 10.29 1.06 -17.11
C THR A 150 9.77 2.42 -16.64
N ALA A 151 8.47 2.56 -16.37
CA ALA A 151 7.82 3.77 -15.88
C ALA A 151 7.29 3.60 -14.44
N ALA A 152 8.04 2.90 -13.60
CA ALA A 152 7.64 2.54 -12.23
C ALA A 152 7.17 3.77 -11.42
N GLY A 153 5.92 3.76 -11.00
CA GLY A 153 5.28 4.81 -10.22
C GLY A 153 4.85 6.05 -11.01
N GLN A 154 5.14 6.13 -12.32
CA GLN A 154 4.87 7.30 -13.15
C GLN A 154 3.72 7.10 -14.14
N ASP A 155 3.41 5.85 -14.51
CA ASP A 155 2.31 5.53 -15.42
C ASP A 155 0.94 5.89 -14.77
N THR A 156 0.28 6.90 -15.33
CA THR A 156 -0.98 7.44 -14.80
C THR A 156 -2.13 6.44 -14.87
N ALA A 157 -2.19 5.61 -15.92
CA ALA A 157 -3.25 4.62 -16.09
C ALA A 157 -3.09 3.47 -15.09
N LEU A 158 -1.86 2.97 -14.90
CA LEU A 158 -1.58 1.95 -13.89
C LEU A 158 -1.78 2.48 -12.47
N ASN A 159 -1.46 3.76 -12.23
CA ASN A 159 -1.73 4.41 -10.96
C ASN A 159 -3.24 4.48 -10.68
N ALA A 160 -4.05 4.94 -11.63
CA ALA A 160 -5.51 4.98 -11.47
C ALA A 160 -6.12 3.59 -11.19
N ILE A 161 -5.71 2.56 -11.94
CA ILE A 161 -6.16 1.18 -11.72
C ILE A 161 -5.84 0.70 -10.29
N ALA A 162 -4.69 1.10 -9.76
CA ALA A 162 -4.28 0.72 -8.41
C ALA A 162 -5.03 1.51 -7.32
N ASP A 163 -5.45 2.75 -7.58
CA ASP A 163 -6.32 3.51 -6.67
C ASP A 163 -7.73 2.91 -6.64
N ASP A 164 -8.33 2.63 -7.80
CA ASP A 164 -9.65 1.99 -7.90
C ASP A 164 -9.67 0.60 -7.25
N ALA A 165 -8.55 -0.12 -7.30
CA ALA A 165 -8.41 -1.42 -6.64
C ALA A 165 -8.28 -1.29 -5.11
N GLU A 166 -7.57 -0.26 -4.63
CA GLU A 166 -7.46 0.02 -3.19
C GLU A 166 -8.81 0.47 -2.60
N GLU A 167 -9.55 1.33 -3.29
CA GLU A 167 -10.89 1.76 -2.86
C GLU A 167 -11.84 0.56 -2.68
N ARG A 168 -11.93 -0.31 -3.69
CA ARG A 168 -12.72 -1.55 -3.61
C ARG A 168 -12.26 -2.49 -2.49
N ALA A 169 -10.95 -2.52 -2.20
CA ALA A 169 -10.43 -3.32 -1.10
C ALA A 169 -10.81 -2.76 0.27
N VAL A 170 -10.87 -1.44 0.42
CA VAL A 170 -11.38 -0.76 1.62
C VAL A 170 -12.87 -1.02 1.81
N GLU A 171 -13.68 -0.87 0.76
CA GLU A 171 -15.12 -1.16 0.80
C GLU A 171 -15.39 -2.61 1.22
N ALA A 172 -14.67 -3.56 0.62
CA ALA A 172 -14.84 -4.97 0.96
C ALA A 172 -14.40 -5.28 2.41
N ALA A 173 -13.34 -4.63 2.91
CA ALA A 173 -12.91 -4.77 4.30
C ALA A 173 -13.93 -4.19 5.30
N ARG A 174 -14.56 -3.06 4.97
CA ARG A 174 -15.67 -2.51 5.77
C ARG A 174 -16.89 -3.42 5.77
N ALA A 175 -17.26 -3.95 4.59
CA ALA A 175 -18.36 -4.90 4.49
C ALA A 175 -18.11 -6.17 5.32
N ALA A 176 -16.85 -6.60 5.43
CA ALA A 176 -16.42 -7.71 6.28
C ALA A 176 -16.30 -7.37 7.77
N GLY A 177 -16.58 -6.13 8.18
CA GLY A 177 -16.49 -5.68 9.58
C GLY A 177 -15.06 -5.61 10.11
N TRP A 178 -14.06 -5.45 9.24
CA TRP A 178 -12.66 -5.30 9.67
C TRP A 178 -12.31 -3.85 10.03
N MET A 179 -12.92 -2.89 9.33
CA MET A 179 -12.64 -1.44 9.37
C MET A 179 -13.88 -0.62 9.73
#